data_AF-A0A4S2VE79-F1
#
_entry.id   AF-A0A4S2VE79-F1
#
_cell.length_a   1.000
_cell.length_b   1.000
_cell.length_c   1.000
_cell.angle_alpha   90.00
_cell.angle_beta   90.00
_cell.angle_gamma   90.00
#
_symmetry.space_group_name_H-M   'P 1'
#
loop_
_entity.id
_entity.type
_entity.pdbx_description
1 polymer ?
#
loop_
_entity_poly.entity_id
_entity_poly.type
_entity_poly.pdbx_seq_one_letter_code
_entity_poly.pdbx_strand_id
1 'polypeptide(L)'
;MPETEIRPHIVALLCDSNFKYRRDTNTWSHVDSRPFTKEEQATALRATRAEFEEFAAQHSRYMEYKRTLEEAPEAFQRFLAPFMDQLTTKNLGNAVELMTKDERAEFDRLLGLMIEPPRRFTPYTF
;
A
#
# COMPACT_ATOMS: atom_id res chain seq x y z
N MET A 1 -29.94 -11.06 -3.77
CA MET A 1 -29.73 -9.95 -4.73
C MET A 1 -28.89 -10.52 -5.86
N PRO A 2 -29.12 -10.18 -7.14
CA PRO A 2 -28.22 -10.62 -8.19
C PRO A 2 -26.82 -10.10 -7.88
N GLU A 3 -25.81 -10.98 -7.94
CA GLU A 3 -24.41 -10.58 -7.89
C GLU A 3 -24.19 -9.57 -9.02
N THR A 4 -23.93 -8.33 -8.65
CA THR A 4 -23.61 -7.32 -9.65
C THR A 4 -22.18 -7.59 -10.06
N GLU A 5 -21.99 -8.05 -11.29
CA GLU A 5 -20.66 -8.35 -11.83
C GLU A 5 -19.80 -7.08 -11.75
N ILE A 6 -18.75 -7.12 -10.92
CA ILE A 6 -17.82 -6.01 -10.73
C ILE A 6 -16.94 -5.92 -11.97
N ARG A 7 -16.98 -4.78 -12.67
CA ARG A 7 -16.16 -4.58 -13.88
C ARG A 7 -14.76 -4.10 -13.48
N PRO A 8 -13.69 -4.90 -13.69
CA PRO A 8 -12.36 -4.56 -13.17
C PRO A 8 -11.77 -3.28 -13.75
N HIS A 9 -12.09 -2.95 -15.02
CA HIS A 9 -11.61 -1.73 -15.67
C HIS A 9 -12.18 -0.45 -15.05
N ILE A 10 -13.40 -0.51 -14.49
CA ILE A 10 -13.99 0.64 -13.77
C ILE A 10 -13.32 0.79 -12.42
N VAL A 11 -13.11 -0.29 -11.69
CA VAL A 11 -12.38 -0.27 -10.41
C VAL A 11 -10.97 0.27 -10.62
N ALA A 12 -10.26 -0.18 -11.66
CA ALA A 12 -8.94 0.34 -12.01
C ALA A 12 -8.96 1.85 -12.29
N LEU A 13 -9.97 2.35 -13.01
CA LEU A 13 -10.15 3.78 -13.25
C LEU A 13 -10.45 4.57 -11.96
N LEU A 14 -11.21 3.99 -11.04
CA LEU A 14 -11.45 4.59 -9.72
C LEU A 14 -10.17 4.64 -8.87
N CYS A 15 -9.34 3.59 -8.92
CA CYS A 15 -8.04 3.55 -8.25
C CYS A 15 -7.05 4.59 -8.80
N ASP A 16 -7.12 4.88 -10.10
CA ASP A 16 -6.27 5.88 -10.76
C ASP A 16 -6.83 7.30 -10.63
N SER A 17 -8.03 7.48 -10.09
CA SER A 17 -8.64 8.79 -9.83
C SER A 17 -8.09 9.41 -8.54
N ASN A 18 -7.79 10.70 -8.58
CA ASN A 18 -7.57 11.49 -7.36
C ASN A 18 -8.86 12.19 -6.86
N PHE A 19 -9.98 11.96 -7.55
CA PHE A 19 -11.30 12.54 -7.29
C PHE A 19 -11.34 14.08 -7.20
N LYS A 20 -10.28 14.78 -7.66
CA LYS A 20 -10.23 16.23 -7.72
C LYS A 20 -10.94 16.69 -8.98
N TYR A 21 -12.07 17.34 -8.76
CA TYR A 21 -12.83 17.96 -9.83
C TYR A 21 -12.10 19.21 -10.38
N ARG A 22 -11.92 19.22 -11.69
CA ARG A 22 -11.31 20.31 -12.46
C ARG A 22 -12.39 21.11 -13.17
N ARG A 23 -12.50 22.40 -12.83
CA ARG A 23 -13.51 23.31 -13.42
C ARG A 23 -13.26 23.61 -14.90
N ASP A 24 -12.01 23.61 -15.33
CA ASP A 24 -11.59 23.90 -16.70
C ASP A 24 -11.97 22.78 -17.67
N THR A 25 -11.82 21.52 -17.27
CA THR A 25 -12.19 20.36 -18.09
C THR A 25 -13.55 19.77 -17.76
N ASN A 26 -14.16 20.20 -16.64
CA ASN A 26 -15.38 19.62 -16.07
C ASN A 26 -15.27 18.10 -15.92
N THR A 27 -14.11 17.63 -15.43
CA THR A 27 -13.80 16.21 -15.21
C THR A 27 -12.98 16.03 -13.93
N TRP A 28 -12.88 14.80 -13.43
CA TRP A 28 -11.91 14.42 -12.41
C TRP A 28 -10.50 14.37 -13.00
N SER A 29 -9.52 14.14 -12.14
CA SER A 29 -8.12 13.99 -12.55
C SER A 29 -7.57 12.63 -12.12
N HIS A 30 -6.61 12.15 -12.89
CA HIS A 30 -5.79 11.01 -12.51
C HIS A 30 -4.86 11.37 -11.34
N VAL A 31 -4.28 10.36 -10.68
CA VAL A 31 -3.28 10.54 -9.62
C VAL A 31 -2.07 11.35 -10.10
N ASP A 32 -1.70 11.25 -11.37
CA ASP A 32 -0.65 12.04 -12.01
C ASP A 32 -1.05 13.50 -12.35
N SER A 33 -2.26 13.92 -11.97
CA SER A 33 -2.87 15.24 -12.22
C SER A 33 -3.31 15.52 -13.66
N ARG A 34 -3.19 14.55 -14.58
CA ARG A 34 -3.80 14.64 -15.91
C ARG A 34 -5.33 14.65 -15.77
N PRO A 35 -6.07 15.50 -16.51
CA PRO A 35 -7.52 15.46 -16.46
C PRO A 35 -8.04 14.18 -17.12
N PHE A 36 -9.14 13.65 -16.60
CA PHE A 36 -9.88 12.58 -17.27
C PHE A 36 -10.41 13.09 -18.61
N THR A 37 -10.39 12.19 -19.59
CA THR A 37 -11.17 12.30 -20.82
C THR A 37 -12.67 12.24 -20.51
N LYS A 38 -13.51 12.64 -21.47
CA LYS A 38 -14.97 12.55 -21.32
C LYS A 38 -15.45 11.10 -21.19
N GLU A 39 -14.79 10.17 -21.87
CA GLU A 39 -15.10 8.74 -21.81
C GLU A 39 -14.74 8.14 -20.44
N GLU A 40 -13.56 8.46 -19.91
CA GLU A 40 -13.17 8.08 -18.55
C GLU A 40 -14.16 8.65 -17.52
N GLN A 41 -14.51 9.94 -17.61
CA GLN A 41 -15.50 10.53 -16.71
C GLN A 41 -16.86 9.83 -16.80
N ALA A 42 -17.36 9.57 -18.01
CA ALA A 42 -18.64 8.89 -18.20
C ALA A 42 -18.61 7.46 -17.65
N THR A 43 -17.48 6.78 -17.78
CA THR A 43 -17.27 5.42 -17.27
C THR A 43 -17.23 5.41 -15.74
N ALA A 44 -16.46 6.30 -15.12
CA ALA A 44 -16.38 6.44 -13.67
C ALA A 44 -17.75 6.82 -13.04
N LEU A 45 -18.53 7.67 -13.71
CA LEU A 45 -19.88 8.04 -13.25
C LEU A 45 -20.92 6.92 -13.39
N ARG A 46 -20.64 5.88 -14.19
CA ARG A 46 -21.47 4.67 -14.32
C ARG A 46 -21.03 3.54 -13.36
N ALA A 47 -20.07 3.82 -12.49
CA ALA A 47 -19.67 2.87 -11.47
C ALA A 47 -20.84 2.55 -10.54
N THR A 48 -21.05 1.27 -10.31
CA THR A 48 -22.03 0.74 -9.38
C THR A 48 -21.52 0.88 -7.95
N ARG A 49 -22.44 0.75 -6.99
CA ARG A 49 -22.07 0.71 -5.57
C ARG A 49 -21.07 -0.41 -5.26
N ALA A 50 -21.25 -1.60 -5.83
CA ALA A 50 -20.35 -2.73 -5.64
C ALA A 50 -18.92 -2.43 -6.13
N GLU A 51 -18.78 -1.68 -7.24
CA GLU A 51 -17.46 -1.27 -7.75
C GLU A 51 -16.79 -0.22 -6.86
N PHE A 52 -17.56 0.69 -6.24
CA PHE A 52 -17.03 1.60 -5.22
C PHE A 52 -16.63 0.87 -3.94
N GLU A 53 -17.40 -0.14 -3.52
CA GLU A 53 -17.06 -0.98 -2.37
C GLU A 53 -15.77 -1.77 -2.61
N GLU A 54 -15.58 -2.33 -3.81
CA GLU A 54 -14.34 -2.99 -4.20
C GLU A 54 -13.15 -2.02 -4.26
N PHE A 55 -13.32 -0.83 -4.84
CA PHE A 55 -12.31 0.23 -4.78
C PHE A 55 -11.93 0.56 -3.33
N ALA A 56 -12.91 0.72 -2.44
CA ALA A 56 -12.66 1.01 -1.03
C ALA A 56 -11.91 -0.12 -0.32
N ALA A 57 -12.22 -1.38 -0.64
CA ALA A 57 -11.52 -2.55 -0.12
C ALA A 57 -10.06 -2.59 -0.58
N GLN A 58 -9.78 -2.28 -1.85
CA GLN A 58 -8.41 -2.18 -2.37
C GLN A 58 -7.63 -1.03 -1.75
N HIS A 59 -8.27 0.14 -1.61
CA HIS A 59 -7.66 1.29 -0.95
C HIS A 59 -7.34 0.98 0.52
N SER A 60 -8.22 0.26 1.22
CA SER A 60 -7.98 -0.15 2.61
C SER A 60 -6.76 -1.07 2.74
N ARG A 61 -6.65 -2.10 1.88
CA ARG A 61 -5.46 -2.97 1.82
C ARG A 61 -4.18 -2.21 1.54
N TYR A 62 -4.23 -1.23 0.64
CA TYR A 62 -3.09 -0.36 0.37
C TYR A 62 -2.68 0.50 1.57
N MET A 63 -3.66 1.05 2.30
CA MET A 63 -3.39 1.84 3.51
C MET A 63 -2.84 0.98 4.64
N GLU A 64 -3.28 -0.27 4.77
CA GLU A 64 -2.72 -1.25 5.72
C GLU A 64 -1.26 -1.61 5.38
N TYR A 65 -0.97 -1.84 4.10
CA TYR A 65 0.40 -2.01 3.61
C TYR A 65 1.28 -0.80 3.97
N LYS A 66 0.80 0.42 3.70
CA LYS A 66 1.54 1.65 4.05
C LYS A 66 1.78 1.77 5.55
N ARG A 67 0.78 1.45 6.37
CA ARG A 67 0.92 1.44 7.83
C ARG A 67 2.00 0.46 8.27
N THR A 68 2.04 -0.74 7.68
CA THR A 68 3.07 -1.74 7.99
C THR A 68 4.47 -1.22 7.67
N LEU A 69 4.67 -0.50 6.56
CA LEU A 69 5.95 0.14 6.25
C LEU A 69 6.31 1.25 7.24
N GLU A 70 5.33 2.06 7.64
CA GLU A 70 5.52 3.19 8.56
C GLU A 70 5.87 2.70 9.98
N GLU A 71 5.30 1.57 10.40
CA GLU A 71 5.56 0.93 11.69
C GLU A 71 6.84 0.06 11.70
N ALA A 72 7.37 -0.30 10.52
CA ALA A 72 8.51 -1.21 10.40
C ALA A 72 9.77 -0.75 11.14
N PRO A 73 10.18 0.55 11.14
CA PRO A 73 11.36 0.99 11.92
C PRO A 73 11.21 0.77 13.42
N GLU A 74 10.02 1.01 13.96
CA GLU A 74 9.77 0.81 15.39
C GLU A 74 9.71 -0.67 15.75
N ALA A 75 9.06 -1.49 14.89
CA ALA A 75 9.06 -2.94 15.02
C ALA A 75 10.48 -3.52 14.97
N PHE A 76 11.33 -3.04 14.05
CA PHE A 76 12.72 -3.44 13.93
C PHE A 76 13.55 -3.08 15.18
N GLN A 77 13.37 -1.88 15.73
CA GLN A 77 14.04 -1.48 16.98
C GLN A 77 13.64 -2.36 18.15
N ARG A 78 12.34 -2.62 18.33
CA ARG A 78 11.83 -3.51 19.39
C ARG A 78 12.35 -4.93 19.23
N PHE A 79 12.39 -5.43 17.99
CA PHE A 79 12.93 -6.75 17.67
C PHE A 79 14.42 -6.86 18.02
N LEU A 80 15.22 -5.82 17.74
CA LEU A 80 16.66 -5.83 18.01
C LEU A 80 17.03 -5.64 19.47
N ALA A 81 16.18 -4.98 20.27
CA ALA A 81 16.52 -4.58 21.64
C ALA A 81 17.04 -5.74 22.52
N PRO A 82 16.40 -6.93 22.56
CA PRO A 82 16.88 -8.04 23.40
C PRO A 82 18.25 -8.59 23.00
N PHE A 83 18.61 -8.55 21.71
CA PHE A 83 19.92 -8.98 21.24
C PHE A 83 20.98 -7.93 21.61
N MET A 84 20.65 -6.65 21.44
CA MET A 84 21.56 -5.54 21.75
C MET A 84 21.86 -5.43 23.25
N ASP A 85 20.94 -5.85 24.12
CA ASP A 85 21.14 -5.86 25.56
C ASP A 85 22.06 -6.99 26.05
N GLN A 86 22.18 -8.08 25.29
CA GLN A 86 23.10 -9.19 25.59
C GLN A 86 24.55 -8.88 25.20
N LEU A 87 24.77 -7.86 24.36
CA LEU A 87 26.08 -7.55 23.81
C LEU A 87 26.85 -6.54 24.67
N THR A 88 28.10 -6.86 24.99
CA THR A 88 29.05 -5.89 25.57
C THR A 88 29.40 -4.79 24.58
N THR A 89 29.53 -5.12 23.29
CA THR A 89 29.74 -4.16 22.20
C THR A 89 28.51 -4.16 21.31
N LYS A 90 27.73 -3.07 21.37
CA LYS A 90 26.46 -2.90 20.65
C LYS A 90 26.69 -2.67 19.15
N ASN A 91 26.92 -3.76 18.43
CA ASN A 91 27.10 -3.78 16.98
C ASN A 91 26.04 -4.70 16.36
N LEU A 92 25.41 -4.25 15.27
CA LEU A 92 24.38 -5.02 14.56
C LEU A 92 24.88 -6.38 14.05
N GLY A 93 26.11 -6.45 13.56
CA GLY A 93 26.73 -7.71 13.12
C GLY A 93 26.80 -8.73 14.25
N ASN A 94 27.21 -8.28 15.45
CA ASN A 94 27.24 -9.15 16.63
C ASN A 94 25.84 -9.57 17.07
N ALA A 95 24.83 -8.69 16.94
CA ALA A 95 23.45 -9.03 17.29
C ALA A 95 22.90 -10.10 16.35
N VAL A 96 23.25 -10.01 15.07
CA VAL A 96 22.88 -10.98 14.04
C VAL A 96 23.49 -12.36 14.29
N GLU A 97 24.68 -12.45 14.90
CA GLU A 97 25.30 -13.73 15.29
C GLU A 97 24.57 -14.45 16.43
N LEU A 98 23.80 -13.72 17.23
CA LEU A 98 22.97 -14.29 18.31
C LEU A 98 21.63 -14.85 17.81
N MET A 99 21.23 -14.51 16.59
CA MET A 99 19.92 -14.87 16.05
C MET A 99 19.88 -16.33 15.59
N THR A 100 18.79 -17.01 15.92
CA THR A 100 18.38 -18.25 15.26
C THR A 100 18.01 -18.02 13.80
N LYS A 101 17.82 -19.11 13.05
CA LYS A 101 17.38 -19.03 11.65
C LYS A 101 16.04 -18.31 11.49
N ASP A 102 15.11 -18.54 12.40
CA ASP A 102 13.77 -17.94 12.33
C ASP A 102 13.81 -16.46 12.69
N GLU A 103 14.59 -16.09 13.70
CA GLU A 103 14.84 -14.68 14.04
C GLU A 103 15.58 -13.97 12.91
N ARG A 104 16.50 -14.64 12.22
CA ARG A 104 17.18 -14.07 11.06
C ARG A 104 16.21 -13.83 9.90
N ALA A 105 15.25 -14.72 9.68
CA ALA A 105 14.21 -14.51 8.67
C ALA A 105 13.32 -13.31 9.01
N GLU A 106 12.95 -13.13 10.28
CA GLU A 106 12.19 -11.96 10.74
C GLU A 106 13.00 -10.67 10.64
N PHE A 107 14.28 -10.72 10.99
CA PHE A 107 15.21 -9.61 10.79
C PHE A 107 15.26 -9.17 9.33
N ASP A 108 15.47 -10.12 8.41
CA ASP A 108 15.55 -9.84 6.97
C ASP A 108 14.20 -9.32 6.44
N ARG A 109 13.07 -9.83 6.95
CA ARG A 109 11.72 -9.32 6.62
C ARG A 109 11.54 -7.86 7.03
N LEU A 110 11.83 -7.52 8.28
CA LEU A 110 11.69 -6.16 8.81
C LEU A 110 12.66 -5.19 8.14
N LEU A 111 13.90 -5.63 7.89
CA LEU A 111 14.87 -4.85 7.13
C LEU A 111 14.39 -4.59 5.71
N GLY A 112 13.84 -5.60 5.03
CA GLY A 112 13.23 -5.50 3.71
C GLY A 112 12.15 -4.41 3.64
N LEU A 113 11.25 -4.37 4.62
CA LEU A 113 10.19 -3.35 4.70
C LEU A 113 10.74 -1.91 4.81
N MET A 114 11.91 -1.70 5.39
CA MET A 114 12.50 -0.37 5.54
C MET A 114 13.32 0.08 4.32
N ILE A 115 13.92 -0.86 3.58
CA ILE A 115 14.81 -0.54 2.46
C ILE A 115 14.10 -0.53 1.10
N GLU A 116 13.02 -1.30 0.97
CA GLU A 116 12.27 -1.35 -0.30
C GLU A 116 11.46 -0.07 -0.48
N PRO A 117 11.54 0.57 -1.67
CA PRO A 117 10.65 1.69 -1.99
C PRO A 117 9.19 1.27 -1.86
N PRO A 118 8.33 2.09 -1.22
CA PRO A 118 6.92 1.78 -1.10
C PRO A 118 6.30 1.55 -2.48
N ARG A 119 5.57 0.43 -2.63
CA ARG A 119 4.84 0.16 -3.86
C ARG A 119 3.79 1.24 -4.08
N ARG A 120 3.62 1.63 -5.35
CA ARG A 120 2.53 2.54 -5.74
C ARG A 120 1.20 1.81 -5.64
N PHE A 121 0.13 2.55 -5.34
CA PHE A 121 -1.21 2.00 -5.40
C PHE A 121 -1.51 1.51 -6.82
N THR A 122 -1.67 0.21 -6.97
CA THR A 122 -1.91 -0.47 -8.25
C THR A 122 -3.11 -1.39 -8.02
N PRO A 123 -4.14 -1.34 -8.88
CA PRO A 123 -5.33 -2.17 -8.71
C PRO A 123 -4.98 -3.65 -8.57
N TYR A 124 -5.68 -4.36 -7.70
CA TYR A 124 -5.55 -5.81 -7.48
C TYR A 124 -4.14 -6.31 -7.10
N THR A 125 -3.30 -5.44 -6.53
CA THR A 125 -1.92 -5.79 -6.15
C THR A 125 -1.73 -6.06 -4.64
N PHE A 126 -2.64 -5.56 -3.81
CA PHE A 126 -2.58 -5.60 -2.34
C PHE A 126 -3.68 -6.46 -1.74
#